data_AF-A0A7V9GXW0-F1
#
_entry.id   AF-A0A7V9GXW0-F1
#
_cell.length_a   1.000
_cell.length_b   1.000
_cell.length_c   1.000
_cell.angle_alpha   90.00
_cell.angle_beta   90.00
_cell.angle_gamma   90.00
#
_symmetry.space_group_name_H-M   'P 1'
#
loop_
_entity.id
_entity.type
_entity.pdbx_description
1 polymer ?
#
loop_
_entity_poly.entity_id
_entity_poly.type
_entity_poly.pdbx_seq_one_letter_code
_entity_poly.pdbx_strand_id
1 'polypeptide(L)'
;MLGPALAGLTLQVDTVCNLTAAGSDTEDQLLELRSGVASTVLDVRRIVEGLRPPALDALGLDGALVSLAERIRQGSDLTVEVTMPADLPDIPAAVEVAAYRVTQEALSNAVR
;
A
#
# COMPACT_ATOMS: atom_id res chain seq x y z
N MET A 1 -10.11 6.26 1.42
CA MET A 1 -8.99 6.29 2.39
C MET A 1 -9.15 5.12 3.37
N LEU A 2 -8.98 3.88 2.91
CA LEU A 2 -9.10 2.70 3.79
C LEU A 2 -7.90 2.58 4.74
N GLY A 3 -6.68 2.93 4.28
CA GLY A 3 -5.45 2.84 5.08
C GLY A 3 -5.49 3.62 6.41
N PRO A 4 -5.76 4.94 6.41
CA PRO A 4 -5.82 5.72 7.66
C PRO A 4 -6.91 5.25 8.63
N ALA A 5 -8.07 4.84 8.12
CA ALA A 5 -9.18 4.34 8.95
C ALA A 5 -8.82 3.00 9.62
N LEU A 6 -8.17 2.08 8.88
CA LEU A 6 -7.70 0.81 9.41
C LEU A 6 -6.59 0.99 10.45
N ALA A 7 -5.65 1.93 10.22
CA ALA A 7 -4.62 2.26 11.19
C ALA A 7 -5.23 2.81 12.51
N GLY A 8 -6.29 3.62 12.41
CA GLY A 8 -7.02 4.12 13.58
C GLY A 8 -7.68 3.00 14.39
N LEU A 9 -8.30 2.02 13.72
CA LEU A 9 -8.90 0.86 14.38
C LEU A 9 -7.86 -0.01 15.10
N THR A 10 -6.70 -0.27 14.47
CA THR A 10 -5.61 -1.02 15.11
C THR A 10 -5.11 -0.31 16.37
N LEU A 11 -4.90 1.01 16.31
CA LEU A 11 -4.48 1.82 17.47
C LEU A 11 -5.50 1.78 18.62
N GLN A 12 -6.81 1.84 18.30
CA GLN A 12 -7.87 1.72 19.30
C GLN A 12 -7.86 0.35 19.97
N VAL A 13 -7.71 -0.73 19.19
CA VAL A 13 -7.61 -2.10 19.74
C VAL A 13 -6.37 -2.24 20.63
N ASP A 14 -5.20 -1.79 20.17
CA ASP A 14 -3.96 -1.83 20.95
C ASP A 14 -4.08 -1.04 22.27
N THR A 15 -4.77 0.11 22.25
CA THR A 15 -5.02 0.91 23.45
C THR A 15 -5.89 0.16 24.46
N VAL A 16 -6.95 -0.50 24.01
CA VAL A 16 -7.84 -1.27 24.89
C VAL A 16 -7.13 -2.50 25.45
N CYS A 17 -6.33 -3.20 24.64
CA CYS A 17 -5.50 -4.31 25.13
C CYS A 17 -4.58 -3.85 26.27
N ASN A 18 -3.88 -2.72 26.10
CA ASN A 18 -2.94 -2.21 27.10
C ASN A 18 -3.60 -1.77 28.42
N LEU A 19 -4.90 -1.48 28.41
CA LEU A 19 -5.66 -1.08 29.60
C LEU A 19 -6.37 -2.25 30.30
N THR A 20 -6.33 -3.45 29.70
CA THR A 20 -7.05 -4.63 30.20
C THR A 20 -6.19 -5.39 31.22
N ALA A 21 -6.84 -5.95 32.24
CA ALA A 21 -6.16 -6.76 33.26
C ALA A 21 -5.69 -8.10 32.67
N ALA A 22 -4.41 -8.41 32.93
CA ALA A 22 -3.78 -9.64 32.44
C ALA A 22 -4.47 -10.90 33.00
N GLY A 23 -4.66 -11.91 32.16
CA GLY A 23 -5.29 -13.20 32.47
C GLY A 23 -6.81 -13.18 32.56
N SER A 24 -7.47 -12.13 32.03
CA SER A 24 -8.94 -12.06 31.99
C SER A 24 -9.49 -12.62 30.68
N ASP A 25 -10.69 -13.21 30.71
CA ASP A 25 -11.41 -13.63 29.49
C ASP A 25 -11.55 -12.48 28.47
N THR A 26 -11.58 -11.24 28.96
CA THR A 26 -11.60 -10.02 28.14
C THR A 26 -10.29 -9.82 27.38
N GLU A 27 -9.13 -10.14 27.96
CA GLU A 27 -7.84 -10.06 27.28
C GLU A 27 -7.76 -11.06 26.12
N ASP A 28 -8.21 -12.30 26.33
CA ASP A 28 -8.24 -13.33 25.29
C ASP A 28 -9.13 -12.90 24.11
N GLN A 29 -10.32 -12.38 24.40
CA GLN A 29 -11.23 -11.85 23.37
C GLN A 29 -10.64 -10.65 22.60
N LEU A 30 -9.90 -9.77 23.29
CA LEU A 30 -9.25 -8.64 22.65
C LEU A 30 -8.07 -9.05 21.77
N LEU A 31 -7.31 -10.08 22.18
CA LEU A 31 -6.24 -10.67 21.37
C LEU A 31 -6.79 -11.33 20.10
N GLU A 32 -7.91 -12.05 20.20
CA GLU A 32 -8.62 -12.59 19.04
C GLU A 32 -9.10 -11.48 18.10
N LEU A 33 -9.73 -10.44 18.64
CA LEU A 33 -10.18 -9.28 17.85
C LEU A 33 -9.02 -8.59 17.14
N ARG A 34 -7.90 -8.38 17.84
CA ARG A 34 -6.67 -7.80 17.28
C ARG A 34 -6.15 -8.61 16.10
N SER A 35 -6.10 -9.93 16.26
CA SER A 35 -5.68 -10.86 15.20
C SER A 35 -6.64 -10.81 14.00
N GLY A 36 -7.95 -10.78 14.25
CA GLY A 36 -8.99 -10.67 13.21
C GLY A 36 -8.89 -9.37 12.41
N VAL A 37 -8.68 -8.24 13.09
CA VAL A 37 -8.45 -6.94 12.44
C VAL A 37 -7.19 -6.98 11.59
N ALA A 38 -6.07 -7.50 12.12
CA ALA A 38 -4.83 -7.64 11.37
C ALA A 38 -4.98 -8.52 10.11
N SER A 39 -5.68 -9.65 10.21
CA SER A 39 -5.97 -10.52 9.07
C SER A 39 -6.82 -9.81 8.02
N THR A 40 -7.86 -9.10 8.44
CA THR A 40 -8.74 -8.35 7.53
C THR A 40 -7.98 -7.28 6.76
N VAL A 41 -7.07 -6.57 7.44
CA VAL A 41 -6.18 -5.58 6.79
C VAL A 41 -5.30 -6.25 5.72
N LEU A 42 -4.72 -7.42 6.02
CA LEU A 42 -3.91 -8.17 5.07
C LEU A 42 -4.74 -8.65 3.87
N ASP A 43 -5.97 -9.11 4.09
CA ASP A 43 -6.86 -9.56 3.02
C ASP A 43 -7.26 -8.42 2.09
N VAL A 44 -7.63 -7.26 2.65
CA VAL A 44 -7.91 -6.05 1.85
C VAL A 44 -6.68 -5.64 1.04
N ARG A 45 -5.50 -5.66 1.67
CA ARG A 45 -4.24 -5.34 0.98
C ARG A 45 -3.98 -6.29 -0.18
N ARG A 46 -4.16 -7.60 0.02
CA ARG A 46 -4.00 -8.62 -1.03
C ARG A 46 -4.97 -8.40 -2.20
N ILE A 47 -6.23 -8.06 -1.91
CA ILE A 47 -7.22 -7.73 -2.95
C ILE A 47 -6.75 -6.52 -3.76
N VAL A 48 -6.36 -5.43 -3.09
CA VAL A 48 -5.91 -4.19 -3.76
C VAL A 48 -4.62 -4.41 -4.56
N GLU A 49 -3.70 -5.26 -4.06
CA GLU A 49 -2.47 -5.63 -4.77
C GLU A 49 -2.75 -6.49 -6.01
N GLY A 50 -3.79 -7.33 -5.99
CA GLY A 50 -4.24 -8.11 -7.15
C GLY A 50 -4.98 -7.31 -8.22
N LEU A 51 -5.39 -6.08 -7.91
CA LEU A 51 -6.02 -5.19 -8.89
C LEU A 51 -4.95 -4.48 -9.74
N ARG A 52 -5.17 -4.45 -11.05
CA ARG A 52 -4.38 -3.62 -11.96
C ARG A 52 -4.61 -2.14 -11.59
N PRO A 53 -3.55 -1.35 -11.35
CA PRO A 53 -3.68 0.08 -11.06
C PRO A 53 -4.39 0.82 -12.20
N PRO A 54 -5.32 1.74 -11.92
CA PRO A 54 -6.03 2.48 -12.98
C PRO A 54 -5.12 3.27 -13.92
N ALA A 55 -3.97 3.75 -13.41
CA ALA A 55 -2.97 4.42 -14.23
C ALA A 55 -2.34 3.46 -15.25
N LEU A 56 -2.09 2.20 -14.87
CA LEU A 56 -1.62 1.16 -15.79
C LEU A 56 -2.68 0.81 -16.86
N ASP A 57 -3.96 0.82 -16.48
CA ASP A 57 -5.07 0.61 -17.42
C ASP A 57 -5.22 1.75 -18.43
N ALA A 58 -5.06 2.99 -17.99
CA ALA A 58 -5.25 4.16 -18.85
C ALA A 58 -4.01 4.52 -19.69
N LEU A 59 -2.80 4.30 -19.16
CA LEU A 59 -1.57 4.90 -19.69
C LEU A 59 -0.50 3.88 -20.09
N GLY A 60 -0.67 2.60 -19.78
CA GLY A 60 0.44 1.64 -19.86
C GLY A 60 1.52 1.89 -18.80
N LEU A 61 2.56 1.05 -18.78
CA LEU A 61 3.60 1.10 -17.74
C LEU A 61 4.43 2.39 -17.79
N ASP A 62 4.85 2.79 -18.98
CA ASP A 62 5.63 4.01 -19.21
C ASP A 62 4.86 5.26 -18.75
N GLY A 63 3.63 5.45 -19.22
CA GLY A 63 2.81 6.59 -18.85
C GLY A 63 2.41 6.58 -17.37
N ALA A 64 2.16 5.40 -16.80
CA ALA A 64 1.87 5.27 -15.37
C ALA A 64 3.06 5.66 -14.48
N LEU A 65 4.29 5.28 -14.85
CA LEU A 65 5.51 5.64 -14.12
C LEU A 65 5.83 7.13 -14.24
N VAL A 66 5.67 7.72 -15.43
CA VAL A 66 5.82 9.18 -15.63
C VAL A 66 4.83 9.96 -14.78
N SER A 67 3.55 9.57 -14.80
CA SER A 67 2.50 10.19 -13.97
C SER A 67 2.80 10.06 -12.47
N LEU A 68 3.30 8.90 -12.04
CA LEU A 68 3.72 8.68 -10.65
C LEU A 68 4.85 9.63 -10.25
N ALA A 69 5.87 9.79 -11.10
CA ALA A 69 6.99 10.71 -10.86
C ALA A 69 6.54 12.18 -10.81
N GLU A 70 5.64 12.60 -11.71
CA GLU A 70 5.04 13.94 -11.70
C GLU A 70 4.36 14.27 -10.38
N ARG A 71 3.58 13.32 -9.85
CA ARG A 71 2.88 13.49 -8.59
C ARG A 71 3.83 13.66 -7.40
N ILE A 72 4.97 12.98 -7.42
CA ILE A 72 6.01 13.15 -6.38
C ILE A 72 6.69 14.52 -6.51
N ARG A 73 7.04 14.95 -7.73
CA ARG A 73 7.63 16.28 -7.98
C ARG A 73 6.71 17.43 -7.55
N GLN A 74 5.39 17.26 -7.65
CA GLN A 74 4.41 18.26 -7.20
C GLN A 74 4.27 18.31 -5.66
N GLY A 75 4.62 17.24 -4.95
CA GLY A 75 4.43 17.10 -3.51
C GLY A 75 5.71 17.11 -2.68
N SER A 76 6.88 17.26 -3.30
CA SER A 76 8.19 17.22 -2.61
C SER A 76 9.26 17.96 -3.43
N ASP A 77 10.38 18.31 -2.80
CA ASP A 77 11.54 18.93 -3.47
C ASP A 77 12.41 17.93 -4.24
N LEU A 78 11.97 16.67 -4.36
CA LEU A 78 12.71 15.62 -5.06
C LEU A 78 12.63 15.82 -6.57
N THR A 79 13.81 15.74 -7.21
CA THR A 79 13.89 15.57 -8.65
C THR A 79 13.78 14.08 -8.98
N VAL A 80 12.76 13.70 -9.73
CA VAL A 80 12.55 12.33 -10.20
C VAL A 80 12.70 12.34 -11.71
N GLU A 81 13.51 11.45 -12.28
CA GLU A 81 13.63 11.23 -13.73
C GLU A 81 13.17 9.81 -14.05
N VAL A 82 12.41 9.65 -15.14
CA VAL A 82 11.90 8.35 -15.59
C VAL A 82 12.53 8.06 -16.95
N THR A 83 13.38 7.04 -17.00
CA THR A 83 14.05 6.61 -18.22
C THR A 83 13.58 5.21 -18.56
N MET A 84 12.97 5.06 -19.73
CA MET A 84 12.49 3.78 -20.25
C MET A 84 13.15 3.48 -21.60
N PRO A 85 13.35 2.20 -21.94
CA PRO A 85 13.72 1.81 -23.30
C PRO A 85 12.65 2.29 -24.31
N ALA A 86 13.07 2.63 -25.53
CA ALA A 86 12.16 3.04 -26.59
C ALA A 86 11.13 1.95 -26.94
N ASP A 87 11.58 0.69 -26.94
CA ASP A 87 10.73 -0.48 -27.11
C ASP A 87 10.86 -1.38 -25.88
N LEU A 88 9.76 -1.52 -25.14
CA LEU A 88 9.63 -2.56 -24.13
C LEU A 88 9.22 -3.87 -24.83
N PRO A 89 9.83 -5.01 -24.46
CA PRO A 89 9.28 -6.29 -24.90
C PRO A 89 7.87 -6.48 -24.32
N ASP A 90 7.07 -7.33 -24.97
CA ASP A 90 5.78 -7.74 -24.40
C ASP A 90 6.00 -8.39 -23.03
N ILE A 91 5.55 -7.70 -21.99
CA ILE A 91 5.67 -8.15 -20.61
C ILE A 91 4.30 -8.59 -20.07
N PRO A 92 4.23 -9.66 -19.26
CA PRO A 92 2.97 -10.07 -18.66
C PRO A 92 2.37 -8.96 -17.79
N ALA A 93 1.05 -8.78 -17.83
CA ALA A 93 0.36 -7.74 -17.04
C ALA A 93 0.67 -7.80 -15.54
N ALA A 94 0.88 -8.99 -14.98
CA ALA A 94 1.29 -9.16 -13.58
C ALA A 94 2.66 -8.54 -13.28
N VAL A 95 3.59 -8.58 -14.24
CA VAL A 95 4.92 -7.96 -14.12
C VAL A 95 4.83 -6.44 -14.18
N GLU A 96 3.96 -5.89 -15.04
CA GLU A 96 3.70 -4.45 -15.07
C GLU A 96 3.15 -3.94 -13.73
N VAL A 97 2.17 -4.65 -13.17
CA VAL A 97 1.57 -4.33 -11.87
C VAL A 97 2.64 -4.37 -10.79
N ALA A 98 3.45 -5.43 -10.76
CA ALA A 98 4.53 -5.56 -9.78
C ALA A 98 5.55 -4.43 -9.90
N ALA A 99 6.02 -4.11 -11.11
CA ALA A 99 6.96 -3.04 -11.37
C ALA A 99 6.41 -1.68 -10.89
N TYR A 100 5.17 -1.36 -11.26
CA TYR A 100 4.52 -0.12 -10.84
C TYR A 100 4.41 -0.01 -9.31
N ARG A 101 4.01 -1.09 -8.62
CA ARG A 101 3.87 -1.10 -7.15
C ARG A 101 5.22 -0.96 -6.45
N VAL A 102 6.26 -1.63 -6.96
CA VAL A 102 7.63 -1.49 -6.43
C VAL A 102 8.12 -0.05 -6.58
N THR A 103 7.93 0.56 -7.74
CA THR A 103 8.32 1.97 -7.94
C THR A 103 7.49 2.92 -7.06
N GLN A 104 6.19 2.66 -6.90
CA GLN A 104 5.32 3.42 -6.00
C GLN A 104 5.82 3.41 -4.55
N GLU A 105 6.16 2.22 -4.04
CA GLU A 105 6.67 2.08 -2.68
C GLU A 105 8.06 2.71 -2.53
N ALA A 106 8.95 2.50 -3.50
CA ALA A 106 10.29 3.08 -3.50
C ALA A 106 10.24 4.62 -3.46
N LEU A 107 9.38 5.24 -4.28
CA LEU A 107 9.17 6.69 -4.26
C LEU A 107 8.53 7.16 -2.95
N SER A 108 7.54 6.43 -2.42
CA SER A 108 6.97 6.76 -1.12
C SER A 108 8.01 6.73 0.00
N ASN A 109 8.94 5.78 -0.04
CA ASN A 109 10.00 5.66 0.95
C ASN A 109 11.08 6.73 0.79
N ALA A 110 11.34 7.21 -0.44
CA ALA A 110 12.27 8.30 -0.68
C ALA A 110 11.76 9.67 -0.21
N VAL A 111 10.43 9.87 -0.18
CA VAL A 111 9.79 11.11 0.30
C VAL A 111 9.70 11.19 1.83
N ARG A 112 9.68 10.05 2.52
CA ARG A 112 9.64 9.98 4.00
C ARG A 112 11.00 10.25 4.59
#